data_AF-A0A8S1UZ98-F1
#
_entry.id   AF-A0A8S1UZ98-F1
#
_cell.length_a   1.000
_cell.length_b   1.000
_cell.length_c   1.000
_cell.angle_alpha   90.00
_cell.angle_beta   90.00
_cell.angle_gamma   90.00
#
_symmetry.space_group_name_H-M   'P 1'
#
loop_
_entity.id
_entity.type
_entity.pdbx_description
1 polymer ?
#
loop_
_entity_poly.entity_id
_entity_poly.type
_entity_poly.pdbx_seq_one_letter_code
_entity_poly.pdbx_strand_id
1 'polypeptide(L)'
;MLSEQIVNPEPRIATEFENKLVCNVCEDELERPNHCDFCGKSTCSNCIVKRRKSKDDAFHPVCEYCERIFLERILILSVKKQKEELTNSLEQANVELANKRQQLYSFKNVLQNNPDSVTSEQKIQKLDEDIIEATYQKNILLSQQQEIEIEKIELKQSNMEKAQNVDIKQVKLQETLNKAQKSKDELEDIQRQIDEFLANLPILEAEQKSAITQLDFSNYEQIFRGSNLPELMNQQAIKQSQIMQQPSSKKKQEQKKECNIF
;
A
#
# COMPACT_ATOMS: atom_id res chain seq x y z
N MET A 1 6.99 -11.48 -51.20
CA MET A 1 7.73 -10.22 -50.99
C MET A 1 6.88 -9.38 -50.05
N LEU A 2 7.48 -8.93 -48.94
CA LEU A 2 6.92 -8.05 -47.90
C LEU A 2 5.95 -8.68 -46.89
N SER A 3 6.51 -9.55 -46.04
CA SER A 3 6.07 -9.69 -44.66
C SER A 3 6.56 -8.49 -43.87
N GLU A 4 5.87 -7.35 -43.97
CA GLU A 4 6.04 -6.27 -43.01
C GLU A 4 5.32 -6.65 -41.73
N GLN A 5 6.09 -7.20 -40.79
CA GLN A 5 5.70 -7.20 -39.39
C GLN A 5 5.44 -5.74 -39.01
N ILE A 6 4.17 -5.40 -38.77
CA ILE A 6 3.80 -4.17 -38.09
C ILE A 6 4.37 -4.31 -36.69
N VAL A 7 5.61 -3.85 -36.54
CA VAL A 7 6.23 -3.55 -35.26
C VAL A 7 5.29 -2.54 -34.60
N ASN A 8 4.54 -3.00 -33.60
CA ASN A 8 3.85 -2.11 -32.67
C ASN A 8 4.87 -1.04 -32.26
N PRO A 9 4.65 0.24 -32.56
CA PRO A 9 5.52 1.26 -32.01
C PRO A 9 5.24 1.22 -30.52
N GLU A 10 6.18 0.64 -29.74
CA GLU A 10 6.34 1.05 -28.36
C GLU A 10 6.22 2.57 -28.36
N PRO A 11 5.35 3.16 -27.52
CA PRO A 11 5.24 4.60 -27.46
C PRO A 11 6.64 5.11 -27.11
N ARG A 12 7.34 5.66 -28.11
CA ARG A 12 8.65 6.29 -27.97
C ARG A 12 8.47 7.59 -27.21
N ILE A 13 8.09 7.49 -25.95
CA ILE A 13 8.20 8.56 -24.99
C ILE A 13 9.63 8.43 -24.47
N ALA A 14 10.56 9.11 -25.13
CA ALA A 14 11.90 9.31 -24.62
C ALA A 14 11.80 10.19 -23.36
N THR A 15 11.56 9.57 -22.22
CA THR A 15 11.69 10.20 -20.91
C THR A 15 12.94 9.63 -20.26
N GLU A 16 14.03 10.38 -20.34
CA GLU A 16 15.21 10.15 -19.52
C GLU A 16 14.82 10.34 -18.05
N PHE A 17 14.95 9.28 -17.25
CA PHE A 17 14.65 9.31 -15.82
C PHE A 17 15.95 9.12 -15.03
N GLU A 18 16.38 10.14 -14.30
CA GLU A 18 17.42 9.99 -13.29
C GLU A 18 16.79 9.73 -11.91
N ASN A 19 16.95 8.50 -11.41
CA ASN A 19 16.61 8.14 -10.04
C ASN A 19 17.75 8.60 -9.11
N LYS A 20 17.69 9.82 -8.59
CA LYS A 20 18.67 10.30 -7.63
C LYS A 20 18.11 10.19 -6.21
N LEU A 21 18.58 9.19 -5.46
CA LEU A 21 18.36 9.07 -4.01
C LEU A 21 19.05 10.26 -3.32
N VAL A 22 18.26 11.16 -2.73
CA VAL A 22 18.78 12.16 -1.77
C VAL A 22 18.14 11.83 -0.44
N CYS A 23 18.89 11.14 0.40
CA CYS A 23 18.50 10.76 1.75
C CYS A 23 19.00 11.82 2.72
N ASN A 24 18.12 12.37 3.55
CA ASN A 24 18.43 12.83 4.89
C ASN A 24 17.20 12.51 5.76
N VAL A 25 17.44 11.91 6.92
CA VAL A 25 16.42 11.63 7.93
C VAL A 25 15.90 12.97 8.44
N CYS A 26 14.61 13.23 8.29
CA CYS A 26 13.99 14.45 8.80
C CYS A 26 13.29 14.10 10.12
N GLU A 27 13.79 14.65 11.23
CA GLU A 27 13.18 14.50 12.55
C GLU A 27 12.13 15.60 12.84
N ASP A 28 12.09 16.67 12.01
CA ASP A 28 11.20 17.82 12.20
C ASP A 28 10.23 18.06 11.02
N GLU A 29 8.99 18.48 11.32
CA GLU A 29 7.95 18.83 10.34
C GLU A 29 8.33 20.00 9.41
N LEU A 30 9.35 20.78 9.75
CA LEU A 30 9.86 21.91 8.97
C LEU A 30 10.98 21.55 7.98
N GLU A 31 11.59 20.35 8.04
CA GLU A 31 12.69 19.95 7.16
C GLU A 31 12.24 18.91 6.11
N ARG A 32 11.16 19.18 5.36
CA ARG A 32 10.77 18.36 4.20
C ARG A 32 11.24 19.02 2.89
N PRO A 33 12.45 18.72 2.39
CA PRO A 33 13.05 19.48 1.28
C PRO A 33 12.37 19.26 -0.08
N ASN A 34 11.58 18.19 -0.22
CA ASN A 34 10.99 17.78 -1.49
C ASN A 34 9.48 17.96 -1.46
N HIS A 35 9.02 19.02 -2.12
CA HIS A 35 7.60 19.26 -2.42
C HIS A 35 7.31 18.76 -3.84
N CYS A 36 6.18 18.08 -4.02
CA CYS A 36 5.70 17.78 -5.36
C CYS A 36 5.21 19.07 -6.03
N ASP A 37 5.79 19.47 -7.15
CA ASP A 37 5.39 20.68 -7.89
C ASP A 37 3.94 20.61 -8.42
N PHE A 38 3.37 19.40 -8.48
CA PHE A 38 2.01 19.17 -8.96
C PHE A 38 0.92 19.22 -7.88
N CYS A 39 1.23 18.81 -6.64
CA CYS A 39 0.23 18.73 -5.57
C CYS A 39 0.63 19.43 -4.27
N GLY A 40 1.81 20.02 -4.20
CA GLY A 40 2.33 20.76 -3.04
C GLY A 40 2.64 19.89 -1.82
N LYS A 41 2.34 18.58 -1.86
CA LYS A 41 2.57 17.69 -0.72
C LYS A 41 4.07 17.53 -0.48
N SER A 42 4.48 17.87 0.73
CA SER A 42 5.81 17.63 1.29
C SER A 42 5.94 16.15 1.66
N THR A 43 6.94 15.44 1.13
CA THR A 43 7.16 14.02 1.49
C THR A 43 8.35 13.88 2.43
N CYS A 44 8.10 13.33 3.64
CA CYS A 44 9.14 12.90 4.57
C CYS A 44 9.38 11.40 4.40
N SER A 45 10.65 11.00 4.29
CA SER A 45 11.16 9.62 4.25
C SER A 45 10.63 8.69 3.13
N ASN A 46 11.56 8.14 2.35
CA ASN A 46 11.39 7.04 1.39
C ASN A 46 10.53 7.25 0.12
N CYS A 47 10.02 8.44 -0.17
CA CYS A 47 9.39 8.68 -1.47
C CYS A 47 10.46 8.84 -2.57
N ILE A 48 10.50 7.90 -3.53
CA ILE A 48 11.29 8.06 -4.76
C ILE A 48 10.72 9.27 -5.50
N VAL A 49 11.43 10.39 -5.45
CA VAL A 49 11.09 11.57 -6.23
C VAL A 49 11.61 11.35 -7.64
N LYS A 50 10.72 10.97 -8.55
CA LYS A 50 11.09 10.92 -9.97
C LYS A 50 11.11 12.34 -10.49
N ARG A 51 12.22 12.68 -11.15
CA ARG A 51 12.39 13.95 -11.84
C ARG A 51 11.83 13.83 -13.23
N ARG A 52 10.96 14.77 -13.59
CA ARG A 52 10.42 14.85 -14.95
C ARG A 52 10.97 16.06 -15.66
N LYS A 53 11.46 15.86 -16.89
CA LYS A 53 11.87 16.93 -17.78
C LYS A 53 10.65 17.74 -18.23
N SER A 54 10.64 19.02 -17.91
CA SER A 54 9.60 19.96 -18.34
C SER A 54 9.91 20.54 -19.72
N LYS A 55 9.02 21.40 -20.24
CA LYS A 55 9.26 22.14 -21.49
C LYS A 55 10.43 23.11 -21.40
N ASP A 56 10.81 23.51 -20.18
CA ASP A 56 11.88 24.46 -19.91
C ASP A 56 13.21 23.73 -19.60
N ASP A 57 13.31 22.44 -19.96
CA ASP A 57 14.41 21.53 -19.63
C ASP A 57 14.72 21.37 -18.13
N ALA A 58 13.90 21.98 -17.27
CA ALA A 58 14.00 21.86 -15.82
C ALA A 58 13.43 20.51 -15.35
N PHE A 59 14.08 19.93 -14.34
CA PHE A 59 13.63 18.70 -13.70
C PHE A 59 12.81 19.02 -12.46
N HIS A 60 11.51 18.77 -12.52
CA HIS A 60 10.60 19.02 -11.41
C HIS A 60 10.38 17.76 -10.58
N PRO A 61 10.49 17.85 -9.24
CA PRO A 61 10.15 16.76 -8.33
C PRO A 61 8.65 16.44 -8.41
N VAL A 62 8.31 15.20 -8.76
CA VAL A 62 6.94 14.71 -8.77
C VAL A 62 6.84 13.52 -7.80
N CYS A 63 5.82 13.51 -6.94
CA CYS A 63 5.58 12.36 -6.09
C CYS A 63 5.01 11.19 -6.92
N GLU A 64 5.29 9.97 -6.48
CA GLU A 64 4.88 8.74 -7.16
C GLU A 64 3.36 8.69 -7.46
N TYR A 65 2.55 9.24 -6.55
CA TYR A 65 1.10 9.33 -6.74
C TYR A 65 0.70 10.22 -7.92
N CYS A 66 1.28 11.41 -8.01
CA CYS A 66 1.02 12.34 -9.12
C CYS A 66 1.55 11.81 -10.44
N GLU A 67 2.72 11.15 -10.43
CA GLU A 67 3.28 10.49 -11.60
C GLU A 67 2.35 9.40 -12.12
N ARG A 68 1.84 8.53 -11.23
CA ARG A 68 0.92 7.45 -11.59
C ARG A 68 -0.36 7.97 -12.24
N ILE A 69 -1.01 8.96 -11.64
CA ILE A 69 -2.23 9.59 -12.19
C ILE A 69 -1.94 10.21 -13.56
N PHE A 70 -0.79 10.85 -13.70
CA PHE A 70 -0.40 11.47 -14.94
C PHE A 70 -0.21 10.43 -16.06
N LEU A 71 0.51 9.34 -15.79
CA LEU A 71 0.72 8.26 -16.75
C LEU A 71 -0.59 7.57 -17.13
N GLU A 72 -1.47 7.33 -16.15
CA GLU A 72 -2.80 6.77 -16.38
C GLU A 72 -3.64 7.67 -17.30
N ARG A 73 -3.61 8.99 -17.09
CA ARG A 73 -4.29 9.95 -17.97
C ARG A 73 -3.74 9.93 -19.39
N ILE A 74 -2.41 9.91 -19.58
CA ILE A 74 -1.82 9.80 -20.91
C ILE A 74 -2.30 8.52 -21.61
N LEU A 75 -2.24 7.38 -20.92
CA LEU A 75 -2.63 6.10 -21.48
C LEU A 75 -4.10 6.11 -21.91
N ILE A 76 -5.00 6.62 -21.06
CA ILE A 76 -6.43 6.77 -21.39
C ILE A 76 -6.63 7.66 -22.61
N LEU A 77 -5.92 8.80 -22.70
CA LEU A 77 -6.04 9.71 -23.84
C LEU A 77 -5.51 9.07 -25.14
N SER A 78 -4.41 8.34 -25.06
CA SER A 78 -3.84 7.61 -26.20
C SER A 78 -4.80 6.56 -26.73
N VAL A 79 -5.35 5.72 -25.85
CA VAL A 79 -6.32 4.67 -26.23
C VAL A 79 -7.60 5.27 -26.80
N LYS A 80 -8.08 6.39 -26.23
CA LYS A 80 -9.24 7.12 -26.81
C LYS A 80 -8.98 7.59 -28.23
N LYS A 81 -7.80 8.18 -28.46
CA LYS A 81 -7.39 8.65 -29.77
C LYS A 81 -7.27 7.50 -30.78
N GLN A 82 -6.60 6.41 -30.41
CA GLN A 82 -6.49 5.21 -31.24
C GLN A 82 -7.86 4.63 -31.60
N LYS A 83 -8.78 4.56 -30.63
CA LYS A 83 -10.15 4.09 -30.89
C LYS A 83 -10.90 4.98 -31.88
N GLU A 84 -10.75 6.30 -31.77
CA GLU A 84 -11.38 7.27 -32.67
C GLU A 84 -10.83 7.12 -34.09
N GLU A 85 -9.50 7.05 -34.24
CA GLU A 85 -8.83 6.80 -35.53
C GLU A 85 -9.27 5.49 -36.18
N LEU A 86 -9.38 4.41 -35.38
CA LEU A 86 -9.83 3.11 -35.85
C LEU A 86 -11.30 3.13 -36.27
N THR A 87 -12.15 3.85 -35.54
CA THR A 87 -13.58 4.01 -35.87
C THR A 87 -13.74 4.76 -37.20
N ASN A 88 -12.99 5.86 -37.39
CA ASN A 88 -12.99 6.62 -38.64
C ASN A 88 -12.50 5.77 -39.82
N SER A 89 -11.44 4.98 -39.61
CA SER A 89 -10.89 4.08 -40.62
C SER A 89 -11.89 2.98 -41.01
N LEU A 90 -12.61 2.43 -40.03
CA LEU A 90 -13.65 1.43 -40.26
C LEU A 90 -14.84 2.01 -41.05
N GLU A 91 -15.26 3.23 -40.72
CA GLU A 91 -16.32 3.92 -41.45
C GLU A 91 -15.92 4.21 -42.89
N GLN A 92 -14.70 4.68 -43.12
CA GLN A 92 -14.15 4.88 -44.46
C GLN A 92 -14.11 3.56 -45.27
N ALA A 93 -13.63 2.47 -44.67
CA ALA A 93 -13.61 1.15 -45.31
C ALA A 93 -15.02 0.64 -45.66
N ASN A 94 -16.02 0.92 -44.81
CA ASN A 94 -17.41 0.58 -45.08
C ASN A 94 -17.98 1.34 -46.27
N VAL A 95 -17.71 2.64 -46.37
CA VAL A 95 -18.12 3.47 -47.50
C VAL A 95 -17.46 2.99 -48.79
N GLU A 96 -16.15 2.71 -48.77
CA GLU A 96 -15.44 2.19 -49.93
C GLU A 96 -16.02 0.84 -50.40
N LEU A 97 -16.28 -0.09 -49.47
CA LEU A 97 -16.92 -1.37 -49.78
C LEU A 97 -18.31 -1.18 -50.37
N ALA A 98 -19.11 -0.25 -49.85
CA ALA A 98 -20.43 0.05 -50.39
C ALA A 98 -20.34 0.56 -51.84
N ASN A 99 -19.40 1.48 -52.11
CA ASN A 99 -19.14 2.00 -53.45
C ASN A 99 -18.68 0.91 -54.41
N LYS A 100 -17.73 0.05 -54.01
CA LYS A 100 -17.27 -1.09 -54.81
C LYS A 100 -18.40 -2.06 -55.11
N ARG A 101 -19.25 -2.38 -54.13
CA ARG A 101 -20.44 -3.22 -54.34
C ARG A 101 -21.42 -2.59 -55.33
N GLN A 102 -21.66 -1.28 -55.23
CA GLN A 102 -22.53 -0.58 -56.17
C GLN A 102 -21.98 -0.61 -57.61
N GLN A 103 -20.66 -0.41 -57.76
CA GLN A 103 -19.99 -0.56 -59.05
C GLN A 103 -20.12 -2.00 -59.59
N LEU A 104 -19.98 -3.01 -58.74
CA LEU A 104 -20.16 -4.41 -59.12
C LEU A 104 -21.57 -4.66 -59.67
N TYR A 105 -22.60 -4.17 -58.99
CA TYR A 105 -23.98 -4.28 -59.47
C TYR A 105 -24.17 -3.62 -60.83
N SER A 106 -23.56 -2.44 -61.04
CA SER A 106 -23.65 -1.75 -62.34
C SER A 106 -23.00 -2.55 -63.47
N PHE A 107 -21.82 -3.13 -63.26
CA PHE A 107 -21.15 -3.95 -64.28
C PHE A 107 -21.89 -5.26 -64.53
N LYS A 108 -22.43 -5.91 -63.49
CA LYS A 108 -23.26 -7.11 -63.64
C LYS A 108 -24.50 -6.84 -64.51
N ASN A 109 -25.15 -5.69 -64.32
CA ASN A 109 -26.29 -5.30 -65.16
C ASN A 109 -25.89 -5.06 -66.63
N VAL A 110 -24.73 -4.45 -66.89
CA VAL A 110 -24.23 -4.26 -68.26
C VAL A 110 -23.98 -5.61 -68.94
N LEU A 111 -23.37 -6.54 -68.22
CA LEU A 111 -23.11 -7.90 -68.70
C LEU A 111 -24.38 -8.69 -68.98
N GLN A 112 -25.39 -8.55 -68.13
CA GLN A 112 -26.69 -9.18 -68.35
C GLN A 112 -27.37 -8.69 -69.64
N ASN A 113 -27.15 -7.43 -70.02
CA ASN A 113 -27.69 -6.85 -71.26
C ASN A 113 -26.78 -7.08 -72.49
N ASN A 114 -25.51 -7.44 -72.29
CA ASN A 114 -24.55 -7.73 -73.35
C ASN A 114 -23.56 -8.84 -72.90
N PRO A 115 -23.94 -10.12 -73.05
CA PRO A 115 -23.20 -11.24 -72.48
C PRO A 115 -21.84 -11.50 -73.13
N ASP A 116 -21.61 -11.05 -74.38
CA ASP A 116 -20.33 -11.25 -75.08
C ASP A 116 -19.27 -10.18 -74.71
N SER A 117 -19.57 -9.32 -73.73
CA SER A 117 -18.69 -8.24 -73.30
C SER A 117 -17.54 -8.74 -72.39
N VAL A 118 -16.50 -9.30 -73.00
CA VAL A 118 -15.27 -9.77 -72.30
C VAL A 118 -14.66 -8.69 -71.39
N THR A 119 -14.70 -7.42 -71.81
CA THR A 119 -14.19 -6.29 -71.01
C THR A 119 -14.98 -6.09 -69.72
N SER A 120 -16.29 -6.35 -69.73
CA SER A 120 -17.13 -6.22 -68.53
C SER A 120 -16.87 -7.38 -67.57
N GLU A 121 -16.60 -8.59 -68.08
CA GLU A 121 -16.29 -9.77 -67.25
C GLU A 121 -14.97 -9.60 -66.50
N GLN A 122 -13.93 -9.14 -67.20
CA GLN A 122 -12.63 -8.87 -66.58
C GLN A 122 -12.71 -7.77 -65.50
N LYS A 123 -13.52 -6.73 -65.74
CA LYS A 123 -13.76 -5.68 -64.74
C LYS A 123 -14.48 -6.20 -63.50
N ILE A 124 -15.47 -7.08 -63.66
CA ILE A 124 -16.18 -7.72 -62.54
C ILE A 124 -15.22 -8.58 -61.73
N GLN A 125 -14.43 -9.44 -62.36
CA GLN A 125 -13.47 -10.31 -61.68
C GLN A 125 -12.48 -9.51 -60.84
N LYS A 126 -11.91 -8.45 -61.42
CA LYS A 126 -11.00 -7.54 -60.70
C LYS A 126 -11.70 -6.86 -59.51
N LEU A 127 -12.94 -6.42 -59.70
CA LEU A 127 -13.70 -5.74 -58.65
C LEU A 127 -14.10 -6.69 -57.53
N ASP A 128 -14.40 -7.95 -57.83
CA ASP A 128 -14.66 -9.00 -56.84
C ASP A 128 -13.39 -9.27 -56.00
N GLU A 129 -12.21 -9.33 -56.62
CA GLU A 129 -10.92 -9.41 -55.89
C GLU A 129 -10.69 -8.18 -54.99
N ASP A 130 -10.92 -6.97 -55.50
CA ASP A 130 -10.78 -5.72 -54.74
C ASP A 130 -11.77 -5.63 -53.55
N ILE A 131 -12.95 -6.26 -53.66
CA ILE A 131 -13.94 -6.35 -52.57
C ILE A 131 -13.49 -7.37 -51.53
N ILE A 132 -12.94 -8.51 -51.95
CA ILE A 132 -12.40 -9.53 -51.03
C ILE A 132 -11.26 -8.92 -50.20
N GLU A 133 -10.31 -8.25 -50.84
CA GLU A 133 -9.18 -7.60 -50.16
C GLU A 133 -9.69 -6.51 -49.20
N ALA A 134 -10.58 -5.62 -49.64
CA ALA A 134 -11.14 -4.58 -48.77
C ALA A 134 -11.93 -5.17 -47.58
N THR A 135 -12.59 -6.32 -47.77
CA THR A 135 -13.30 -7.03 -46.69
C THR A 135 -12.30 -7.63 -45.69
N TYR A 136 -11.19 -8.17 -46.17
CA TYR A 136 -10.11 -8.68 -45.32
C TYR A 136 -9.50 -7.55 -44.46
N GLN A 137 -9.15 -6.43 -45.08
CA GLN A 137 -8.62 -5.26 -44.37
C GLN A 137 -9.61 -4.72 -43.32
N LYS A 138 -10.91 -4.64 -43.66
CA LYS A 138 -11.96 -4.28 -42.70
C LYS A 138 -12.00 -5.22 -41.49
N ASN A 139 -11.85 -6.52 -41.71
CA ASN A 139 -11.89 -7.50 -40.62
C ASN A 139 -10.68 -7.35 -39.67
N ILE A 140 -9.51 -6.98 -40.19
CA ILE A 140 -8.34 -6.66 -39.35
C ILE A 140 -8.65 -5.47 -38.43
N LEU A 141 -9.23 -4.39 -38.98
CA LEU A 141 -9.61 -3.22 -38.17
C LEU A 141 -10.64 -3.59 -37.10
N LEU A 142 -11.59 -4.49 -37.42
CA LEU A 142 -12.59 -4.96 -36.46
C LEU A 142 -11.95 -5.80 -35.34
N SER A 143 -10.99 -6.66 -35.65
CA SER A 143 -10.22 -7.42 -34.64
C SER A 143 -9.44 -6.48 -33.71
N GLN A 144 -8.75 -5.48 -34.26
CA GLN A 144 -8.05 -4.46 -33.46
C GLN A 144 -9.01 -3.71 -32.52
N GLN A 145 -10.24 -3.43 -32.99
CA GLN A 145 -11.24 -2.75 -32.17
C GLN A 145 -11.72 -3.62 -31.01
N GLN A 146 -11.83 -4.94 -31.24
CA GLN A 146 -12.19 -5.90 -30.20
C GLN A 146 -11.09 -6.04 -29.15
N GLU A 147 -9.82 -6.11 -29.57
CA GLU A 147 -8.66 -6.16 -28.66
C GLU A 147 -8.66 -4.96 -27.70
N ILE A 148 -8.84 -3.74 -28.22
CA ILE A 148 -8.92 -2.52 -27.39
C ILE A 148 -10.06 -2.56 -26.37
N GLU A 149 -11.24 -3.11 -26.73
CA GLU A 149 -12.36 -3.23 -25.78
C GLU A 149 -12.12 -4.34 -24.74
N ILE A 150 -11.43 -5.42 -25.10
CA ILE A 150 -11.03 -6.48 -24.16
C ILE A 150 -10.05 -5.93 -23.13
N GLU A 151 -8.98 -5.26 -23.56
CA GLU A 151 -7.98 -4.64 -22.67
C GLU A 151 -8.63 -3.66 -21.67
N LYS A 152 -9.64 -2.91 -22.12
CA LYS A 152 -10.42 -1.99 -21.29
C LYS A 152 -11.28 -2.71 -20.25
N ILE A 153 -11.83 -3.88 -20.57
CA ILE A 153 -12.57 -4.70 -19.60
C ILE A 153 -11.62 -5.26 -18.54
N GLU A 154 -10.46 -5.78 -18.95
CA GLU A 154 -9.43 -6.32 -18.05
C GLU A 154 -8.90 -5.24 -17.10
N LEU A 155 -8.63 -4.02 -17.61
CA LEU A 155 -8.23 -2.88 -16.79
C LEU A 155 -9.29 -2.51 -15.75
N LYS A 156 -10.58 -2.54 -16.13
CA LYS A 156 -11.69 -2.29 -15.19
C LYS A 156 -11.73 -3.35 -14.09
N GLN A 157 -11.58 -4.63 -14.43
CA GLN A 157 -11.57 -5.73 -13.47
C GLN A 157 -10.40 -5.60 -12.48
N SER A 158 -9.18 -5.38 -12.98
CA SER A 158 -8.00 -5.16 -12.14
C SER A 158 -8.18 -3.98 -11.18
N ASN A 159 -8.80 -2.89 -11.64
CA ASN A 159 -9.08 -1.73 -10.80
C ASN A 159 -10.14 -2.02 -9.73
N MET A 160 -11.18 -2.81 -10.03
CA MET A 160 -12.15 -3.27 -9.03
C MET A 160 -11.50 -4.15 -7.95
N GLU A 161 -10.62 -5.09 -8.33
CA GLU A 161 -9.89 -5.94 -7.38
C GLU A 161 -8.97 -5.12 -6.47
N LYS A 162 -8.31 -4.09 -7.02
CA LYS A 162 -7.49 -3.16 -6.22
C LYS A 162 -8.34 -2.37 -5.24
N ALA A 163 -9.53 -1.89 -5.64
CA ALA A 163 -10.45 -1.18 -4.76
C ALA A 163 -10.94 -2.08 -3.61
N GLN A 164 -11.36 -3.31 -3.91
CA GLN A 164 -11.77 -4.28 -2.89
C GLN A 164 -10.66 -4.57 -1.86
N ASN A 165 -9.41 -4.69 -2.31
CA ASN A 165 -8.27 -4.89 -1.41
C ASN A 165 -8.01 -3.67 -0.50
N VAL A 166 -8.25 -2.45 -0.99
CA VAL A 166 -8.17 -1.23 -0.17
C VAL A 166 -9.25 -1.25 0.91
N ASP A 167 -10.49 -1.59 0.54
CA ASP A 167 -11.61 -1.66 1.49
C ASP A 167 -11.33 -2.69 2.60
N ILE A 168 -10.80 -3.87 2.25
CA ILE A 168 -10.40 -4.90 3.23
C ILE A 168 -9.32 -4.36 4.19
N LYS A 169 -8.31 -3.66 3.66
CA LYS A 169 -7.25 -3.06 4.51
C LYS A 169 -7.81 -1.97 5.41
N GLN A 170 -8.76 -1.17 4.93
CA GLN A 170 -9.41 -0.12 5.71
C GLN A 170 -10.26 -0.69 6.84
N VAL A 171 -11.01 -1.78 6.59
CA VAL A 171 -11.77 -2.49 7.63
C VAL A 171 -10.83 -3.03 8.72
N LYS A 172 -9.73 -3.68 8.32
CA LYS A 172 -8.72 -4.18 9.28
C LYS A 172 -8.10 -3.06 10.11
N LEU A 173 -7.83 -1.91 9.50
CA LEU A 173 -7.32 -0.74 10.21
C LEU A 173 -8.35 -0.17 11.21
N GLN A 174 -9.63 -0.18 10.85
CA GLN A 174 -10.69 0.26 11.76
C GLN A 174 -10.82 -0.68 12.97
N GLU A 175 -10.70 -1.99 12.75
CA GLU A 175 -10.70 -2.97 13.84
C GLU A 175 -9.53 -2.78 14.81
N THR A 176 -8.33 -2.51 14.29
CA THR A 176 -7.16 -2.25 15.16
C THR A 176 -7.30 -0.95 15.92
N LEU A 177 -7.84 0.11 15.30
CA LEU A 177 -8.16 1.36 15.98
C LEU A 177 -9.17 1.16 17.11
N ASN A 178 -10.25 0.41 16.85
CA ASN A 178 -11.26 0.12 17.87
C ASN A 178 -10.66 -0.67 19.06
N LYS A 179 -9.77 -1.64 18.78
CA LYS A 179 -9.05 -2.37 19.85
C LYS A 179 -8.14 -1.45 20.65
N ALA A 180 -7.37 -0.60 19.98
CA ALA A 180 -6.48 0.36 20.62
C ALA A 180 -7.27 1.36 21.48
N GLN A 181 -8.43 1.83 21.01
CA GLN A 181 -9.31 2.70 21.76
C GLN A 181 -9.83 2.01 23.02
N LYS A 182 -10.28 0.76 22.92
CA LYS A 182 -10.71 -0.02 24.08
C LYS A 182 -9.59 -0.17 25.12
N SER A 183 -8.38 -0.49 24.69
CA SER A 183 -7.22 -0.58 25.59
C SER A 183 -6.86 0.77 26.22
N LYS A 184 -7.07 1.88 25.50
CA LYS A 184 -6.91 3.22 26.05
C LYS A 184 -7.95 3.51 27.14
N ASP A 185 -9.21 3.19 26.89
CA ASP A 185 -10.29 3.39 27.87
C ASP A 185 -10.04 2.56 29.15
N GLU A 186 -9.54 1.34 29.02
CA GLU A 186 -9.12 0.49 30.15
C GLU A 186 -7.96 1.12 30.94
N LEU A 187 -6.96 1.70 30.27
CA LEU A 187 -5.86 2.40 30.93
C LEU A 187 -6.33 3.67 31.65
N GLU A 188 -7.25 4.43 31.07
CA GLU A 188 -7.85 5.60 31.71
C GLU A 188 -8.65 5.21 32.97
N ASP A 189 -9.35 4.07 32.95
CA ASP A 189 -10.06 3.57 34.12
C ASP A 189 -9.09 3.14 35.24
N ILE A 190 -8.00 2.45 34.90
CA ILE A 190 -6.93 2.10 35.85
C ILE A 190 -6.31 3.38 36.44
N GLN A 191 -6.02 4.38 35.61
CA GLN A 191 -5.47 5.65 36.07
C GLN A 191 -6.42 6.34 37.06
N ARG A 192 -7.73 6.33 36.78
CA ARG A 192 -8.75 6.88 37.71
C ARG A 192 -8.74 6.14 39.04
N GLN A 193 -8.63 4.81 39.03
CA GLN A 193 -8.55 4.03 40.27
C GLN A 193 -7.29 4.38 41.07
N ILE A 194 -6.14 4.52 40.41
CA ILE A 194 -4.90 4.95 41.06
C ILE A 194 -5.06 6.32 41.71
N ASP A 195 -5.64 7.29 41.00
CA ASP A 195 -5.86 8.64 41.52
C ASP A 195 -6.78 8.64 42.75
N GLU A 196 -7.82 7.79 42.75
CA GLU A 196 -8.70 7.59 43.90
C GLU A 196 -7.98 6.96 45.10
N PHE A 197 -7.13 5.94 44.89
CA PHE A 197 -6.29 5.38 45.94
C PHE A 197 -5.33 6.43 46.53
N LEU A 198 -4.69 7.23 45.67
CA LEU A 198 -3.79 8.30 46.09
C LEU A 198 -4.52 9.39 46.89
N ALA A 199 -5.77 9.71 46.56
CA ALA A 199 -6.58 10.67 47.31
C ALA A 199 -6.95 10.18 48.71
N ASN A 200 -7.09 8.86 48.91
CA ASN A 200 -7.47 8.24 50.19
C ASN A 200 -6.28 7.96 51.12
N LEU A 201 -5.05 7.90 50.59
CA LEU A 201 -3.82 7.66 51.35
C LEU A 201 -3.61 8.62 52.56
N PRO A 202 -3.80 9.95 52.43
CA PRO A 202 -3.64 10.88 53.55
C PRO A 202 -4.62 10.63 54.69
N ILE A 203 -5.83 10.17 54.39
CA ILE A 203 -6.87 9.85 55.37
C ILE A 203 -6.45 8.62 56.17
N LEU A 204 -6.01 7.56 55.48
CA LEU A 204 -5.49 6.35 56.10
C LEU A 204 -4.25 6.63 56.97
N GLU A 205 -3.35 7.49 56.52
CA GLU A 205 -2.19 7.91 57.33
C GLU A 205 -2.61 8.67 58.59
N ALA A 206 -3.64 9.51 58.51
CA ALA A 206 -4.17 10.24 59.66
C ALA A 206 -4.84 9.29 60.66
N GLU A 207 -5.60 8.29 60.18
CA GLU A 207 -6.21 7.24 61.00
C GLU A 207 -5.14 6.37 61.69
N GLN A 208 -4.10 5.96 60.96
CA GLN A 208 -2.99 5.18 61.52
C GLN A 208 -2.24 5.97 62.59
N LYS A 209 -1.92 7.25 62.34
CA LYS A 209 -1.29 8.12 63.34
C LYS A 209 -2.17 8.27 64.57
N SER A 210 -3.47 8.50 64.40
CA SER A 210 -4.45 8.56 65.48
C SER A 210 -4.46 7.28 66.32
N ALA A 211 -4.54 6.11 65.67
CA ALA A 211 -4.52 4.80 66.33
C ALA A 211 -3.22 4.56 67.11
N ILE A 212 -2.06 4.96 66.57
CA ILE A 212 -0.78 4.87 67.27
C ILE A 212 -0.76 5.75 68.52
N THR A 213 -1.32 6.97 68.47
CA THR A 213 -1.45 7.83 69.66
C THR A 213 -2.41 7.27 70.71
N GLN A 214 -3.38 6.44 70.32
CA GLN A 214 -4.31 5.79 71.26
C GLN A 214 -3.71 4.53 71.92
N LEU A 215 -2.60 4.00 71.41
CA LEU A 215 -1.85 2.95 72.07
C LEU A 215 -1.05 3.57 73.24
N ASP A 216 -1.49 3.26 74.46
CA ASP A 216 -0.77 3.65 75.68
C ASP A 216 0.51 2.80 75.84
N PHE A 217 1.65 3.37 75.44
CA PHE A 217 2.96 2.74 75.57
C PHE A 217 3.49 2.67 77.02
N SER A 218 2.78 3.23 78.01
CA SER A 218 3.22 3.23 79.41
C SER A 218 3.34 1.81 80.00
N ASN A 219 2.61 0.83 79.46
CA ASN A 219 2.68 -0.57 79.88
C ASN A 219 3.83 -1.37 79.23
N TYR A 220 4.36 -0.93 78.09
CA TYR A 220 5.44 -1.65 77.39
C TYR A 220 6.79 -1.53 78.13
N GLU A 221 7.09 -0.36 78.71
CA GLU A 221 8.30 -0.18 79.54
C GLU A 221 8.30 -1.07 80.80
N GLN A 222 7.14 -1.33 81.40
CA GLN A 222 7.03 -2.17 82.59
C GLN A 222 7.24 -3.66 82.29
N ILE A 223 6.77 -4.15 81.13
CA ILE A 223 6.96 -5.54 80.70
C ILE A 223 8.43 -5.83 80.33
N PHE A 224 9.14 -4.85 79.76
CA PHE A 224 10.56 -5.00 79.40
C PHE A 224 11.51 -4.94 80.60
N ARG A 225 11.20 -4.19 81.66
CA ARG A 225 12.03 -4.18 82.88
C ARG A 225 11.96 -5.47 83.70
N GLY A 226 10.91 -6.28 83.52
CA GLY A 226 10.69 -7.53 84.26
C GLY A 226 11.06 -8.82 83.52
N SER A 227 11.55 -8.75 82.28
CA SER A 227 11.84 -9.94 81.47
C SER A 227 13.33 -10.15 81.24
N ASN A 228 13.81 -11.39 81.37
CA ASN A 228 15.20 -11.81 81.08
C ASN A 228 15.54 -11.81 79.57
N LEU A 229 14.78 -11.07 78.77
CA LEU A 229 14.92 -11.01 77.31
C LEU A 229 16.30 -10.47 76.86
N PRO A 230 16.92 -9.48 77.54
CA PRO A 230 18.28 -9.04 77.22
C PRO A 230 19.33 -10.15 77.43
N GLU A 231 19.17 -10.98 78.48
CA GLU A 231 20.03 -12.13 78.73
C GLU A 231 19.85 -13.23 77.70
N LEU A 232 18.60 -13.49 77.28
CA LEU A 232 18.30 -14.47 76.23
C LEU A 232 18.90 -14.05 74.87
N MET A 233 18.79 -12.77 74.52
CA MET A 233 19.38 -12.19 73.31
C MET A 233 20.90 -12.29 73.33
N ASN A 234 21.53 -12.04 74.48
CA ASN A 234 22.98 -12.15 74.65
C ASN A 234 23.47 -13.61 74.57
N GLN A 235 22.74 -14.56 75.17
CA GLN A 235 23.03 -15.99 75.04
C GLN A 235 22.86 -16.50 73.61
N GLN A 236 21.91 -15.94 72.86
CA GLN A 236 21.68 -16.29 71.46
C GLN A 236 22.77 -15.71 70.54
N ALA A 237 23.23 -14.49 70.81
CA ALA A 237 24.39 -13.90 70.12
C ALA A 237 25.68 -14.69 70.39
N ILE A 238 25.91 -15.12 71.64
CA ILE A 238 27.05 -15.97 72.01
C ILE A 238 26.96 -17.33 71.29
N LYS A 239 25.78 -17.96 71.23
CA LYS A 239 25.57 -19.21 70.46
C LYS A 239 25.86 -19.04 68.97
N GLN A 240 25.42 -17.94 68.35
CA GLN A 240 25.70 -17.69 66.92
C GLN A 240 27.19 -17.46 66.65
N SER A 241 27.91 -16.80 67.56
CA SER A 241 29.36 -16.59 67.44
C SER A 241 30.17 -17.89 67.54
N GLN A 242 29.72 -18.87 68.35
CA GLN A 242 30.36 -20.19 68.47
C GLN A 242 30.10 -21.09 67.26
N ILE A 243 28.94 -20.95 66.61
CA ILE A 243 28.60 -21.69 65.38
C ILE A 243 29.49 -21.23 64.20
N MET A 244 29.89 -19.96 64.18
CA MET A 244 30.73 -19.36 63.13
C MET A 244 32.21 -19.77 63.18
N GLN A 245 32.69 -20.44 64.24
CA GLN A 245 34.09 -20.84 64.40
C GLN A 245 34.38 -22.31 64.07
N GLN A 246 33.41 -23.08 63.55
CA GLN A 246 33.67 -24.44 63.07
C GLN A 246 34.13 -24.44 61.59
N PRO A 247 35.23 -25.15 61.22
CA PRO A 247 35.69 -25.19 59.84
C PRO A 247 34.71 -25.93 58.92
N SER A 248 34.17 -25.21 57.96
CA SER A 248 33.33 -25.71 56.87
C SER A 248 34.10 -26.70 55.98
N SER A 249 33.71 -27.97 56.00
CA SER A 249 34.09 -28.93 54.96
C SER A 249 32.85 -29.59 54.36
N LYS A 250 32.47 -29.12 53.16
CA LYS A 250 32.03 -29.93 52.00
C LYS A 250 31.51 -29.02 50.89
N LYS A 251 32.34 -28.87 49.85
CA LYS A 251 31.94 -28.44 48.50
C LYS A 251 30.83 -29.35 47.98
N LYS A 252 29.76 -28.78 47.42
CA LYS A 252 28.89 -29.46 46.45
C LYS A 252 28.74 -28.59 45.21
N GLN A 253 28.95 -29.24 44.06
CA GLN A 253 29.01 -28.72 42.71
C GLN A 253 27.70 -28.05 42.27
N GLU A 254 27.80 -26.86 41.70
CA GLU A 254 26.73 -26.22 40.92
C GLU A 254 26.68 -26.85 39.52
N GLN A 255 25.56 -27.47 39.18
CA GLN A 255 25.20 -27.79 37.79
C GLN A 255 24.46 -26.59 37.19
N LYS A 256 25.11 -25.90 36.25
CA LYS A 256 24.46 -24.95 35.33
C LYS A 256 23.49 -25.71 34.43
N LYS A 257 22.22 -25.28 34.39
CA LYS A 257 21.27 -25.66 33.34
C LYS A 257 21.11 -24.46 32.41
N GLU A 258 21.52 -24.65 31.16
CA GLU A 258 21.29 -23.74 30.04
C GLU A 258 19.81 -23.79 29.62
N CYS A 259 19.26 -22.61 29.30
CA CYS A 259 17.91 -22.42 28.82
C CYS A 259 17.94 -22.48 27.28
N ASN A 260 17.40 -23.55 26.69
CA ASN A 260 17.18 -23.62 25.24
C ASN A 260 15.81 -23.03 24.92
N ILE A 261 15.80 -22.00 24.07
CA ILE A 261 14.61 -21.45 23.41
C ILE A 261 14.54 -22.12 22.03
N PHE A 262 13.40 -22.74 21.73
CA PHE A 262 12.91 -22.98 20.37
C PHE A 262 11.47 -22.50 20.32
#